data_AF-U1QKL5-F1
#
_entry.id   AF-U1QKL5-F1
#
_cell.length_a   1.000
_cell.length_b   1.000
_cell.length_c   1.000
_cell.angle_alpha   90.00
_cell.angle_beta   90.00
_cell.angle_gamma   90.00
#
_symmetry.space_group_name_H-M   'P 1'
#
loop_
_entity.id
_entity.type
_entity.pdbx_description
1 polymer ?
#
loop_
_entity_poly.entity_id
_entity_poly.type
_entity_poly.pdbx_seq_one_letter_code
_entity_poly.pdbx_strand_id
1 'polypeptide(L)' 'MPKYVARLYCMVEVTVEAETPSEALNKLDLNEMDINAMPHTITEIDDVIETEEI' A
#
# COMPACT_ATOMS: atom_id res chain seq x y z
N MET A 1 -3.30 -9.06 18.77
CA MET A 1 -2.55 -9.69 17.67
C MET A 1 -1.31 -8.86 17.38
N PRO A 2 -0.19 -9.46 16.96
CA PRO A 2 0.96 -8.72 16.45
C PRO A 2 0.53 -7.74 15.34
N LYS A 3 1.17 -6.57 15.31
CA LYS A 3 0.98 -5.57 14.25
C LYS A 3 2.23 -5.52 13.38
N TYR A 4 2.04 -5.66 12.08
CA TYR A 4 3.09 -5.52 11.09
C TYR A 4 2.88 -4.22 10.32
N VAL A 5 3.98 -3.57 9.94
CA VAL A 5 3.96 -2.49 8.95
C VAL A 5 4.37 -3.11 7.61
N ALA A 6 3.46 -3.11 6.66
CA ALA A 6 3.76 -3.52 5.31
C ALA A 6 3.87 -2.28 4.42
N ARG A 7 4.92 -2.26 3.58
CA ARG A 7 5.17 -1.19 2.63
C ARG A 7 5.02 -1.72 1.21
N LEU A 8 4.02 -1.22 0.49
CA LEU A 8 3.69 -1.63 -0.87
C LEU A 8 4.34 -0.66 -1.87
N TYR A 9 5.14 -1.19 -2.80
CA TYR A 9 5.87 -0.42 -3.83
C TYR A 9 6.65 0.79 -3.30
N CYS A 10 7.12 0.74 -2.04
CA CYS A 10 7.75 1.86 -1.35
C CYS A 10 6.88 3.13 -1.18
N MET A 11 5.60 3.10 -1.55
CA MET A 11 4.73 4.29 -1.59
C MET A 11 3.59 4.24 -0.57
N VAL A 12 3.10 3.04 -0.22
CA VAL A 12 1.96 2.90 0.70
C VAL A 12 2.37 2.11 1.94
N GLU A 13 2.17 2.68 3.11
CA GLU A 13 2.36 2.00 4.39
C GLU A 13 1.02 1.62 5.02
N VAL A 14 0.85 0.34 5.32
CA VAL A 14 -0.37 -0.20 5.93
C VAL A 14 -0.03 -0.96 7.20
N THR A 15 -0.77 -0.66 8.28
CA THR A 15 -0.69 -1.44 9.51
C THR A 15 -1.62 -2.65 9.39
N VAL A 16 -1.06 -3.85 9.50
CA VAL A 16 -1.81 -5.11 9.36
C VAL A 16 -1.74 -5.91 10.65
N GLU A 17 -2.89 -6.38 11.12
CA GLU A 17 -2.97 -7.35 12.21
C GLU A 17 -2.88 -8.78 11.64
N ALA A 18 -1.87 -9.52 12.06
CA ALA A 18 -1.62 -10.90 11.65
C ALA A 18 -0.82 -11.66 12.72
N GLU A 19 -0.84 -12.98 12.68
CA GLU A 19 -0.06 -13.82 13.59
C GLU A 19 1.38 -14.05 13.08
N THR A 20 1.59 -13.95 11.76
CA THR A 20 2.90 -14.13 11.12
C THR A 20 3.15 -13.10 10.00
N PRO A 21 4.41 -12.82 9.63
CA PRO A 21 4.73 -11.93 8.51
C PRO A 21 4.18 -12.44 7.16
N SER A 22 4.20 -13.76 6.93
CA SER A 22 3.68 -14.36 5.70
C SER A 22 2.16 -14.18 5.57
N GLU A 23 1.43 -14.28 6.68
CA GLU A 23 0.00 -14.00 6.71
C GLU A 23 -0.29 -12.51 6.43
N ALA A 24 0.55 -11.59 6.94
CA ALA A 24 0.41 -10.16 6.64
C ALA A 24 0.58 -9.85 5.14
N LEU A 25 1.53 -10.52 4.46
CA LEU A 25 1.73 -10.38 3.01
C LEU A 25 0.54 -10.88 2.20
N ASN A 26 -0.07 -12.00 2.60
CA ASN A 26 -1.23 -12.55 1.89
C ASN A 26 -2.52 -11.71 2.06
N LYS A 27 -2.55 -10.78 3.02
CA LYS A 27 -3.68 -9.86 3.22
C LYS A 27 -3.60 -8.58 2.39
N LEU A 28 -2.52 -8.38 1.62
CA LEU A 28 -2.24 -7.14 0.90
C LEU A 28 -2.21 -7.38 -0.60
N ASP A 29 -3.39 -7.34 -1.23
CA ASP A 29 -3.54 -7.32 -2.68
C ASP A 29 -4.04 -5.95 -3.13
N LEU A 30 -3.18 -5.18 -3.80
CA LEU A 30 -3.52 -3.85 -4.33
C LEU A 30 -4.61 -3.90 -5.40
N ASN A 31 -4.86 -5.05 -6.03
CA ASN A 31 -5.94 -5.21 -6.99
C ASN A 31 -7.31 -5.37 -6.32
N GLU A 32 -7.33 -5.86 -5.08
CA GLU A 32 -8.57 -6.10 -4.33
C GLU A 32 -8.85 -5.02 -3.29
N MET A 33 -7.82 -4.27 -2.88
CA MET A 33 -7.92 -3.24 -1.84
C MET A 33 -8.29 -1.87 -2.42
N ASP A 34 -9.36 -1.28 -1.88
CA ASP A 34 -9.64 0.15 -2.07
C ASP A 34 -8.80 0.99 -1.09
N ILE A 35 -7.57 1.28 -1.50
CA ILE A 35 -6.60 2.05 -0.71
C ILE A 35 -7.14 3.46 -0.37
N ASN A 36 -7.93 4.05 -1.27
CA ASN A 36 -8.49 5.38 -1.08
C ASN A 36 -9.55 5.42 0.02
N ALA A 37 -10.22 4.29 0.30
CA ALA A 37 -11.18 4.16 1.40
C ALA A 37 -10.51 3.88 2.76
N MET A 38 -9.22 3.56 2.78
CA MET A 38 -8.48 3.32 4.02
C MET A 38 -8.02 4.64 4.66
N PRO A 39 -7.87 4.73 5.99
CA PRO A 39 -7.24 5.87 6.63
C PRO A 39 -5.80 6.02 6.12
N HIS A 40 -5.52 7.12 5.41
CA HIS A 40 -4.21 7.39 4.83
C HIS A 40 -3.83 8.86 5.00
N THR A 41 -2.54 9.14 4.89
CA THR A 41 -1.99 10.50 4.81
C THR A 41 -1.10 10.54 3.58
N ILE A 42 -1.41 11.42 2.64
CA ILE A 42 -0.59 11.62 1.44
C ILE A 42 0.65 12.41 1.85
N THR A 43 1.83 11.81 1.70
CA THR A 43 3.12 12.45 2.05
C THR A 43 3.77 13.15 0.87
N GLU A 44 3.46 12.72 -0.35
CA GLU A 44 4.04 13.20 -1.60
C GLU A 44 3.03 13.02 -2.74
N ILE A 45 3.02 13.96 -3.68
CA ILE A 45 2.20 13.91 -4.89
C ILE A 45 3.14 14.26 -6.04
N ASP A 46 3.31 13.32 -6.97
CA ASP A 46 4.07 13.51 -8.20
C ASP A 46 3.10 13.72 -9.37
N ASP A 47 3.32 14.78 -10.14
CA ASP A 47 2.59 15.00 -11.39
C ASP A 47 3.14 14.07 -12.48
N VAL A 48 2.39 13.02 -12.80
CA VAL A 48 2.72 12.13 -13.92
C VAL A 48 2.19 12.75 -15.21
N ILE A 49 3.12 13.15 -16.09
CA ILE A 49 2.79 13.66 -17.42
C ILE A 49 2.98 12.49 -18.39
N GLU A 50 1.90 12.03 -19.03
CA GLU A 50 2.02 11.08 -20.15
C GLU A 50 2.77 11.76 -21.29
N THR A 51 3.95 11.23 -21.62
CA THR A 51 4.70 11.66 -22.79
C THR A 51 4.38 10.70 -23.94
N GLU A 52 3.89 11.21 -25.07
CA GLU A 52 3.85 10.43 -26.31
C GLU A 52 5.28 10.09 -26.75
N GLU A 53 5.52 8.86 -27.19
CA GLU A 53 6.79 8.48 -27.82
C GLU A 53 6.98 9.30 -29.11
N ILE A 54 8.13 9.97 -29.24
CA ILE A 54 8.49 10.82 -30.39
C ILE A 54 9.01 9.97 -31.55
#